data_AF-A2EHY9-F1
#
_entry.id   AF-A2EHY9-F1
#
_cell.length_a   1.000
_cell.length_b   1.000
_cell.length_c   1.000
_cell.angle_alpha   90.00
_cell.angle_beta   90.00
_cell.angle_gamma   90.00
#
_symmetry.space_group_name_H-M   'P 1'
#
loop_
_entity.id
_entity.type
_entity.pdbx_description
1 polymer ?
#
loop_
_entity_poly.entity_id
_entity_poly.type
_entity_poly.pdbx_seq_one_letter_code
_entity_poly.pdbx_strand_id
1 'polypeptide(L)'
;MSLIDIPPHGTPIFVKIKQDRSEYTSKSVNITNNTANWTEPAEIKCMIAAVATDKHPHPLRLSFRFEDASGKDFTRYGIAEIDCTTVFHEKVQNVEILLSNCTYNTKFRCTIDVNTSASGQPNSLDSFSTPKSNSISDFPSTTTNISERSVGALVTNARTGGTTVSFQAPKQPYELAPVPISEKRYQELETQVDDILSKIIIDSAQM
;
A
#
# COMPACT_ATOMS: atom_id res chain seq x y z
N MET A 1 -16.19 -15.65 -5.29
CA MET A 1 -15.37 -15.14 -4.15
C MET A 1 -16.03 -15.54 -2.84
N SER A 2 -15.30 -15.63 -1.73
CA SER A 2 -15.85 -16.07 -0.44
C SER A 2 -15.21 -15.41 0.78
N LEU A 3 -15.99 -15.32 1.87
CA LEU A 3 -15.50 -15.14 3.24
C LEU A 3 -15.60 -16.46 4.00
N ILE A 4 -14.63 -16.73 4.85
CA ILE A 4 -14.49 -17.94 5.67
C ILE A 4 -14.14 -17.53 7.09
N ASP A 5 -14.62 -18.27 8.09
CA ASP A 5 -14.47 -17.97 9.52
C ASP A 5 -15.16 -16.66 9.93
N ILE A 6 -16.21 -16.27 9.21
CA ILE A 6 -17.12 -15.18 9.61
C ILE A 6 -18.09 -15.69 10.69
N PRO A 7 -18.35 -14.96 11.78
CA PRO A 7 -19.32 -15.38 12.79
C PRO A 7 -20.71 -15.55 12.17
N PRO A 8 -21.52 -16.51 12.64
CA PRO A 8 -22.90 -16.66 12.20
C PRO A 8 -23.68 -15.39 12.54
N HIS A 9 -24.32 -14.81 11.53
CA HIS A 9 -25.10 -13.58 11.66
C HIS A 9 -26.44 -13.73 10.94
N GLY A 10 -27.51 -13.17 11.52
CA GLY A 10 -28.86 -13.29 10.98
C GLY A 10 -29.15 -12.39 9.78
N THR A 11 -28.32 -11.37 9.54
CA THR A 11 -28.48 -10.46 8.39
C THR A 11 -27.52 -10.80 7.24
N PRO A 12 -27.91 -10.54 5.98
CA PRO A 12 -27.06 -10.75 4.82
C PRO A 12 -25.80 -9.88 4.85
N ILE A 13 -24.79 -10.30 4.09
CA ILE A 13 -23.54 -9.56 3.90
C ILE A 13 -23.29 -9.27 2.42
N PHE A 14 -22.79 -8.07 2.12
CA PHE A 14 -22.32 -7.69 0.79
C PHE A 14 -20.89 -7.14 0.86
N VAL A 15 -20.24 -7.07 -0.29
CA VAL A 15 -18.94 -6.42 -0.44
C VAL A 15 -19.06 -5.21 -1.35
N LYS A 16 -18.55 -4.06 -0.88
CA LYS A 16 -18.29 -2.89 -1.71
C LYS A 16 -16.81 -2.82 -2.02
N ILE A 17 -16.47 -2.98 -3.30
CA ILE A 17 -15.12 -2.95 -3.84
C ILE A 17 -14.88 -1.54 -4.43
N LYS A 18 -13.71 -0.96 -4.18
CA LYS A 18 -13.35 0.37 -4.68
C LYS A 18 -11.85 0.50 -4.97
N GLN A 19 -11.53 1.16 -6.08
CA GLN A 19 -10.21 1.72 -6.36
C GLN A 19 -10.41 3.08 -7.04
N ASP A 20 -9.81 4.14 -6.48
CA ASP A 20 -9.95 5.53 -6.93
C ASP A 20 -11.41 5.98 -7.12
N ARG A 21 -11.86 6.12 -8.38
CA ARG A 21 -13.22 6.49 -8.78
C ARG A 21 -14.08 5.30 -9.21
N SER A 22 -13.46 4.15 -9.46
CA SER A 22 -14.17 2.91 -9.79
C SER A 22 -14.72 2.29 -8.53
N GLU A 23 -16.00 1.91 -8.54
CA GLU A 23 -16.60 1.12 -7.47
C GLU A 23 -17.55 0.07 -8.02
N TYR A 24 -17.63 -1.04 -7.29
CA TYR A 24 -18.55 -2.15 -7.53
C TYR A 24 -19.18 -2.52 -6.18
N THR A 25 -20.47 -2.86 -6.18
CA THR A 25 -21.16 -3.36 -4.99
C THR A 25 -21.82 -4.69 -5.37
N SER A 26 -21.49 -5.75 -4.64
CA SER A 26 -22.06 -7.08 -4.89
C SER A 26 -23.53 -7.12 -4.50
N LYS A 27 -24.25 -8.14 -4.97
CA LYS A 27 -25.47 -8.59 -4.28
C LYS A 27 -25.14 -9.07 -2.87
N SER A 28 -26.13 -9.01 -2.01
CA SER A 28 -26.07 -9.47 -0.62
C SER A 28 -26.30 -10.98 -0.57
N VAL A 29 -25.54 -11.66 0.28
CA VAL A 29 -25.59 -13.13 0.42
C VAL A 29 -25.77 -13.52 1.89
N ASN A 30 -26.47 -14.62 2.13
CA ASN A 30 -26.66 -15.15 3.48
C ASN A 30 -25.38 -15.82 3.98
N ILE A 31 -25.12 -15.70 5.28
CA ILE A 31 -24.02 -16.40 5.95
C ILE A 31 -24.50 -17.78 6.35
N THR A 32 -23.82 -18.81 5.87
CA THR A 32 -24.13 -20.22 6.17
C THR A 32 -22.84 -20.96 6.52
N ASN A 33 -22.89 -21.77 7.58
CA ASN A 33 -21.74 -22.55 8.07
C ASN A 33 -20.45 -21.72 8.22
N ASN A 34 -20.56 -20.52 8.82
CA ASN A 34 -19.46 -19.56 9.00
C ASN A 34 -18.76 -19.14 7.68
N THR A 35 -19.48 -19.20 6.56
CA THR A 35 -19.03 -18.74 5.24
C THR A 35 -20.05 -17.84 4.57
N ALA A 36 -19.58 -16.94 3.70
CA ALA A 36 -20.40 -16.17 2.79
C ALA A 36 -19.82 -16.33 1.38
N ASN A 37 -20.63 -16.75 0.42
CA ASN A 37 -20.16 -17.14 -0.92
C ASN A 37 -20.89 -16.33 -2.00
N TRP A 38 -20.12 -15.64 -2.84
CA TRP A 38 -20.63 -14.93 -4.02
C TRP A 38 -20.27 -15.70 -5.28
N THR A 39 -21.29 -16.10 -6.02
CA THR A 39 -21.21 -16.83 -7.29
C THR A 39 -21.02 -15.91 -8.50
N GLU A 40 -21.57 -14.69 -8.44
CA GLU A 40 -21.42 -13.70 -9.50
C GLU A 40 -19.99 -13.12 -9.51
N PRO A 41 -19.34 -13.00 -10.69
CA PRO A 41 -18.04 -12.35 -10.79
C PRO A 41 -18.16 -10.86 -10.48
N ALA A 42 -17.15 -10.32 -9.80
CA ALA A 42 -17.05 -8.90 -9.50
C ALA A 42 -16.11 -8.23 -10.51
N GLU A 43 -16.69 -7.51 -11.47
CA GLU A 43 -15.94 -6.78 -12.50
C GLU A 43 -15.71 -5.32 -12.06
N ILE A 44 -14.46 -4.88 -12.05
CA ILE A 44 -14.09 -3.50 -11.74
C ILE A 44 -12.90 -3.07 -12.60
N LYS A 45 -13.00 -1.86 -13.19
CA LYS A 45 -11.89 -1.28 -13.95
C LYS A 45 -10.87 -0.67 -13.00
N CYS A 46 -9.68 -1.28 -12.94
CA CYS A 46 -8.58 -0.78 -12.13
C CYS A 46 -7.62 0.12 -12.92
N MET A 47 -6.99 1.07 -12.22
CA MET A 47 -5.75 1.72 -12.65
C MET A 47 -4.57 1.02 -11.96
N ILE A 48 -3.52 0.76 -12.72
CA ILE A 48 -2.33 0.02 -12.27
C ILE A 48 -1.11 0.73 -12.84
N ALA A 49 -0.06 0.87 -12.04
CA ALA A 49 1.18 1.47 -12.47
C ALA A 49 1.85 0.61 -13.56
N ALA A 50 2.27 1.27 -14.64
CA ALA A 50 2.95 0.60 -15.76
C ALA A 50 4.32 -0.01 -15.37
N VAL A 51 4.91 0.45 -14.27
CA VAL A 51 6.20 -0.01 -13.74
C VAL A 51 6.00 -0.50 -12.31
N ALA A 52 6.49 -1.70 -11.99
CA ALA A 52 6.34 -2.31 -10.67
C ALA A 52 7.05 -1.56 -9.52
N THR A 53 7.95 -0.62 -9.84
CA THR A 53 8.69 0.20 -8.86
C THR A 53 8.00 1.52 -8.52
N ASP A 54 6.72 1.70 -8.86
CA ASP A 54 5.98 2.89 -8.47
C ASP A 54 5.88 2.96 -6.93
N LYS A 55 6.01 4.18 -6.40
CA LYS A 55 5.98 4.45 -4.96
C LYS A 55 4.56 4.65 -4.44
N HIS A 56 3.59 4.79 -5.33
CA HIS A 56 2.19 4.98 -4.98
C HIS A 56 1.44 3.63 -5.07
N PRO A 57 1.08 3.01 -3.94
CA PRO A 57 0.28 1.80 -3.97
C PRO A 57 -1.12 2.14 -4.50
N HIS A 58 -1.64 1.30 -5.39
CA HIS A 58 -3.00 1.41 -5.93
C HIS A 58 -3.87 0.26 -5.38
N PRO A 59 -4.16 0.21 -4.07
CA PRO A 59 -4.87 -0.92 -3.47
C PRO A 59 -6.33 -0.97 -3.92
N LEU A 60 -6.77 -2.15 -4.34
CA LEU A 60 -8.17 -2.48 -4.50
C LEU A 60 -8.75 -2.79 -3.12
N ARG A 61 -9.60 -1.89 -2.60
CA ARG A 61 -10.16 -1.99 -1.26
C ARG A 61 -11.52 -2.65 -1.28
N LEU A 62 -11.67 -3.73 -0.53
CA LEU A 62 -12.91 -4.48 -0.34
C LEU A 62 -13.45 -4.20 1.06
N SER A 63 -14.64 -3.62 1.15
CA SER A 63 -15.35 -3.34 2.41
C SER A 63 -16.53 -4.29 2.55
N PHE A 64 -16.43 -5.24 3.47
CA PHE A 64 -17.50 -6.19 3.80
C PHE A 64 -18.47 -5.56 4.80
N ARG A 65 -19.77 -5.73 4.57
CA ARG A 65 -20.83 -4.96 5.22
C ARG A 65 -22.07 -5.82 5.44
N PHE A 66 -22.53 -5.90 6.69
CA PHE A 66 -23.84 -6.45 7.01
C PHE A 66 -24.92 -5.46 6.59
N GLU A 67 -25.98 -5.94 5.96
CA GLU A 67 -27.20 -5.16 5.80
C GLU A 67 -27.92 -5.01 7.14
N ASP A 68 -28.56 -3.87 7.34
CA ASP A 68 -29.60 -3.69 8.36
C ASP A 68 -30.92 -4.33 7.90
N ALA A 69 -31.82 -4.61 8.86
CA ALA A 69 -33.15 -5.16 8.59
C ALA A 69 -34.02 -4.28 7.66
N SER A 70 -33.69 -2.98 7.54
CA SER A 70 -34.34 -2.06 6.60
C SER A 70 -33.83 -2.16 5.15
N GLY A 71 -32.69 -2.80 4.91
CA GLY A 71 -31.99 -2.82 3.62
C GLY A 71 -31.46 -1.45 3.14
N LYS A 72 -31.54 -0.41 3.96
CA LYS A 72 -31.09 0.96 3.61
C LYS A 72 -29.72 1.31 4.19
N ASP A 73 -29.49 0.90 5.43
CA ASP A 73 -28.24 1.12 6.16
C ASP A 73 -27.40 -0.16 6.24
N PHE A 74 -26.14 0.00 6.64
CA PHE A 74 -25.20 -1.10 6.76
C PHE A 74 -24.24 -0.91 7.94
N THR A 75 -23.81 -2.02 8.54
CA THR A 75 -22.68 -2.05 9.49
C THR A 75 -21.46 -2.60 8.77
N ARG A 76 -20.33 -1.86 8.77
CA ARG A 76 -19.08 -2.39 8.22
C ARG A 76 -18.56 -3.49 9.13
N TYR A 77 -18.34 -4.66 8.55
CA TYR A 77 -17.78 -5.82 9.24
C TYR A 77 -16.25 -5.84 9.23
N GLY A 78 -15.64 -5.66 8.06
CA GLY A 78 -14.18 -5.74 7.90
C GLY A 78 -13.71 -5.23 6.54
N ILE A 79 -12.39 -5.14 6.36
CA ILE A 79 -11.74 -4.63 5.14
C ILE A 79 -10.61 -5.57 4.70
N ALA A 80 -10.56 -5.90 3.41
CA ALA A 80 -9.36 -6.44 2.75
C ALA A 80 -8.83 -5.41 1.75
N GLU A 81 -7.52 -5.38 1.54
CA GLU A 81 -6.87 -4.55 0.52
C GLU A 81 -5.95 -5.43 -0.31
N ILE A 82 -6.16 -5.44 -1.63
CA ILE A 82 -5.36 -6.22 -2.59
C ILE A 82 -4.46 -5.23 -3.33
N ASP A 83 -3.14 -5.47 -3.34
CA ASP A 83 -2.27 -4.69 -4.23
C ASP A 83 -2.44 -5.14 -5.69
N CYS A 84 -3.00 -4.25 -6.51
CA CYS A 84 -3.14 -4.48 -7.94
C CYS A 84 -1.79 -4.60 -8.65
N THR A 85 -0.71 -4.01 -8.11
CA THR A 85 0.62 -4.04 -8.73
C THR A 85 1.20 -5.45 -8.67
N THR A 86 1.23 -6.07 -7.50
CA THR A 86 1.57 -7.50 -7.31
C THR A 86 0.68 -8.41 -8.17
N VAL A 87 -0.65 -8.26 -8.11
CA VAL A 87 -1.58 -9.10 -8.91
C VAL A 87 -1.29 -9.00 -10.41
N PHE A 88 -0.97 -7.82 -10.92
CA PHE A 88 -0.71 -7.58 -12.33
C PHE A 88 0.65 -8.09 -12.80
N HIS A 89 1.73 -7.67 -12.13
CA HIS A 89 3.10 -7.93 -12.58
C HIS A 89 3.56 -9.36 -12.22
N GLU A 90 3.17 -9.86 -11.04
CA GLU A 90 3.52 -11.22 -10.58
C GLU A 90 2.47 -12.28 -10.97
N LYS A 91 1.35 -11.86 -11.58
CA LYS A 91 0.25 -12.73 -12.05
C LYS A 91 -0.38 -13.58 -10.94
N VAL A 92 -0.51 -13.02 -9.74
CA VAL A 92 -1.15 -13.68 -8.60
C VAL A 92 -2.65 -13.86 -8.87
N GLN A 93 -3.04 -15.08 -9.22
CA GLN A 93 -4.44 -15.42 -9.49
C GLN A 93 -5.24 -15.71 -8.22
N ASN A 94 -4.68 -16.44 -7.25
CA ASN A 94 -5.40 -16.85 -6.04
C ASN A 94 -4.96 -16.02 -4.84
N VAL A 95 -5.92 -15.33 -4.22
CA VAL A 95 -5.67 -14.40 -3.12
C VAL A 95 -6.39 -14.90 -1.87
N GLU A 96 -5.65 -15.04 -0.77
CA GLU A 96 -6.17 -15.24 0.59
C GLU A 96 -5.66 -14.11 1.49
N ILE A 97 -6.57 -13.34 2.09
CA ILE A 97 -6.25 -12.18 2.92
C ILE A 97 -7.08 -12.23 4.21
N LEU A 98 -6.44 -12.01 5.36
CA LEU A 98 -7.15 -11.78 6.62
C LEU A 98 -7.83 -10.41 6.61
N LEU A 99 -9.10 -10.37 7.02
CA LEU A 99 -9.81 -9.11 7.15
C LEU A 99 -9.21 -8.27 8.29
N SER A 100 -9.00 -7.00 8.01
CA SER A 100 -8.73 -5.96 9.00
C SER A 100 -10.03 -5.38 9.57
N ASN A 101 -9.94 -4.80 10.77
CA ASN A 101 -11.02 -4.12 11.48
C ASN A 101 -12.23 -5.02 11.85
N CYS A 102 -12.02 -6.34 11.97
CA CYS A 102 -12.96 -7.28 12.58
C CYS A 102 -12.31 -8.02 13.76
N THR A 103 -13.12 -8.44 14.73
CA THR A 103 -12.66 -9.16 15.95
C THR A 103 -12.23 -10.61 15.68
N TYR A 104 -12.65 -11.16 14.53
CA TYR A 104 -12.44 -12.56 14.16
C TYR A 104 -11.36 -12.67 13.10
N ASN A 105 -10.66 -13.81 13.05
CA ASN A 105 -9.64 -14.13 12.04
C ASN A 105 -10.26 -14.49 10.67
N THR A 106 -11.28 -13.75 10.25
CA THR A 106 -12.02 -14.04 9.02
C THR A 106 -11.13 -13.83 7.80
N LYS A 107 -11.21 -14.80 6.89
CA LYS A 107 -10.41 -14.85 5.67
C LYS A 107 -11.27 -14.51 4.47
N PHE A 108 -10.81 -13.60 3.64
CA PHE A 108 -11.30 -13.42 2.29
C PHE A 108 -10.50 -14.28 1.31
N ARG A 109 -11.21 -14.98 0.41
CA ARG A 109 -10.63 -15.73 -0.71
C ARG A 109 -11.27 -15.33 -2.04
N CYS A 110 -10.43 -15.11 -3.05
CA CYS A 110 -10.89 -15.01 -4.43
C CYS A 110 -9.84 -15.55 -5.42
N THR A 111 -10.34 -15.83 -6.63
CA THR A 111 -9.51 -15.92 -7.83
C THR A 111 -9.72 -14.63 -8.63
N ILE A 112 -8.65 -14.10 -9.21
CA ILE A 112 -8.63 -12.84 -9.97
C ILE A 112 -8.14 -13.12 -11.38
N ASP A 113 -8.96 -12.74 -12.36
CA ASP A 113 -8.60 -12.72 -13.77
C ASP A 113 -8.36 -11.27 -14.21
N VAL A 114 -7.21 -11.01 -14.84
CA VAL A 114 -6.82 -9.68 -15.31
C VAL A 114 -6.99 -9.60 -16.82
N ASN A 115 -7.89 -8.72 -17.29
CA ASN A 115 -8.07 -8.44 -18.71
C ASN A 115 -7.51 -7.05 -19.05
N THR A 116 -6.37 -7.00 -19.75
CA THR A 116 -5.76 -5.76 -20.22
C THR A 116 -6.41 -5.24 -21.49
N SER A 117 -7.18 -4.15 -21.37
CA SER A 117 -7.48 -3.29 -22.52
C SER A 117 -6.23 -2.48 -22.87
N ALA A 118 -5.35 -3.06 -23.68
CA ALA A 118 -4.06 -2.48 -24.05
C ALA A 118 -4.25 -1.19 -24.88
N SER A 119 -4.03 -0.03 -24.25
CA SER A 119 -3.87 1.25 -24.94
C SER A 119 -2.44 1.78 -24.73
N GLY A 120 -1.62 1.69 -25.78
CA GLY A 120 -0.24 2.17 -25.79
C GLY A 120 0.79 1.07 -25.57
N GLN A 121 1.46 0.64 -26.65
CA GLN A 121 2.79 0.06 -26.51
C GLN A 121 3.75 1.13 -25.98
N PRO A 122 4.69 0.81 -25.08
CA PRO A 122 5.83 1.68 -24.85
C PRO A 122 6.67 1.72 -26.13
N ASN A 123 6.67 2.86 -26.83
CA ASN A 123 7.53 3.06 -28.00
C ASN A 123 9.00 2.95 -27.58
N SER A 124 9.70 1.92 -28.07
CA SER A 124 11.16 1.84 -27.95
C SER A 124 11.82 2.72 -29.01
N LEU A 125 12.23 3.91 -28.61
CA LEU A 125 13.17 4.81 -29.28
C LEU A 125 14.09 5.35 -28.14
N ASP A 126 15.40 5.45 -28.27
CA ASP A 126 16.19 5.63 -29.51
C ASP A 126 17.31 4.61 -29.71
N SER A 127 17.49 4.22 -30.97
CA SER A 127 18.76 3.64 -31.47
C SER A 127 19.58 4.76 -32.09
N PHE A 128 20.84 4.92 -31.65
CA PHE A 128 21.79 5.89 -32.20
C PHE A 128 21.93 5.78 -33.72
N SER A 129 21.77 6.88 -34.45
CA SER A 129 22.23 7.03 -35.84
C SER A 129 22.45 8.51 -36.17
N THR A 130 23.71 8.92 -36.32
CA THR A 130 24.07 10.22 -36.92
C THR A 130 24.26 10.06 -38.44
N PRO A 131 24.03 11.13 -39.20
CA PRO A 131 25.06 11.54 -40.16
C PRO A 131 25.34 13.05 -40.18
N LYS A 132 26.55 13.40 -40.64
CA LYS A 132 27.03 14.77 -40.83
C LYS A 132 26.61 15.34 -42.19
N SER A 133 26.49 16.66 -42.34
CA SER A 133 27.36 17.46 -43.23
C SER A 133 26.98 18.96 -43.31
N ASN A 134 27.97 19.78 -43.67
CA ASN A 134 28.02 21.25 -43.57
C ASN A 134 27.33 22.00 -44.74
N SER A 135 27.06 23.29 -44.53
CA SER A 135 27.35 24.33 -45.54
C SER A 135 27.72 25.68 -44.87
N ILE A 136 28.54 26.49 -45.54
CA ILE A 136 29.18 27.71 -45.04
C ILE A 136 28.71 28.92 -45.87
N SER A 137 28.39 30.04 -45.20
CA SER A 137 28.61 31.47 -45.57
C SER A 137 27.88 32.38 -44.53
N ASP A 138 28.15 33.67 -44.30
CA ASP A 138 29.30 34.52 -44.68
C ASP A 138 29.53 35.67 -43.66
N PHE A 139 30.45 36.60 -43.95
CA PHE A 139 30.79 37.84 -43.23
C PHE A 139 30.46 39.09 -44.11
N PRO A 140 30.57 40.40 -43.69
CA PRO A 140 31.58 40.93 -42.76
C PRO A 140 31.20 42.06 -41.75
N SER A 141 32.22 42.43 -40.97
CA SER A 141 32.41 43.45 -39.91
C SER A 141 31.71 44.81 -40.13
N THR A 142 31.42 45.64 -39.11
CA THR A 142 32.34 46.22 -38.08
C THR A 142 31.46 46.76 -36.91
N THR A 143 31.87 47.12 -35.67
CA THR A 143 32.92 48.08 -35.23
C THR A 143 33.20 47.99 -33.69
N THR A 144 34.28 48.66 -33.26
CA THR A 144 34.82 48.96 -31.92
C THR A 144 33.86 49.34 -30.78
N ASN A 145 34.14 48.87 -29.54
CA ASN A 145 34.88 49.68 -28.54
C ASN A 145 35.31 48.90 -27.28
N ILE A 146 36.37 49.38 -26.61
CA ILE A 146 36.98 48.82 -25.38
C ILE A 146 36.94 49.87 -24.28
N SER A 147 36.48 49.49 -23.07
CA SER A 147 36.72 50.13 -21.75
C SER A 147 35.85 49.42 -20.69
N GLU A 148 36.21 49.23 -19.42
CA GLU A 148 37.51 49.20 -18.72
C GLU A 148 37.26 48.55 -17.32
N ARG A 149 38.32 48.15 -16.59
CA ARG A 149 38.37 47.93 -15.12
C ARG A 149 37.62 46.74 -14.45
N SER A 150 38.43 45.75 -14.05
CA SER A 150 38.71 45.32 -12.65
C SER A 150 37.62 45.49 -11.56
N VAL A 151 37.33 44.53 -10.67
CA VAL A 151 38.23 43.73 -9.79
C VAL A 151 37.51 42.47 -9.26
N GLY A 152 38.27 41.45 -8.81
CA GLY A 152 37.74 40.37 -7.94
C GLY A 152 38.35 38.99 -8.24
N ALA A 153 39.20 38.48 -7.35
CA ALA A 153 39.89 37.20 -7.50
C ALA A 153 39.25 36.07 -6.65
N LEU A 154 39.59 34.82 -6.97
CA LEU A 154 39.82 33.64 -6.10
C LEU A 154 38.97 33.49 -4.80
N VAL A 155 38.42 32.32 -4.45
CA VAL A 155 39.15 31.09 -4.09
C VAL A 155 38.21 29.87 -4.12
N THR A 156 38.70 28.73 -4.60
CA THR A 156 38.13 27.38 -4.39
C THR A 156 38.28 26.88 -2.96
N ASN A 157 37.27 26.26 -2.37
CA ASN A 157 37.48 25.40 -1.18
C ASN A 157 36.60 24.14 -1.23
N ALA A 158 37.23 23.01 -1.56
CA ALA A 158 36.71 21.70 -1.20
C ALA A 158 36.98 21.46 0.30
N ARG A 159 36.02 20.89 1.04
CA ARG A 159 36.25 20.53 2.44
C ARG A 159 35.66 19.18 2.80
N THR A 160 36.56 18.21 2.93
CA THR A 160 36.29 16.86 3.42
C THR A 160 35.96 16.90 4.92
N GLY A 161 34.88 16.24 5.30
CA GLY A 161 34.51 15.88 6.67
C GLY A 161 33.35 14.89 6.57
N GLY A 162 33.33 13.78 7.28
CA GLY A 162 34.07 13.44 8.50
C GLY A 162 33.10 12.69 9.40
N THR A 163 32.70 11.49 8.98
CA THR A 163 31.54 10.78 9.53
C THR A 163 31.83 10.22 10.91
N THR A 164 31.59 11.02 11.96
CA THR A 164 31.57 10.55 13.35
C THR A 164 30.31 9.73 13.59
N VAL A 165 30.45 8.40 13.59
CA VAL A 165 29.36 7.48 13.96
C VAL A 165 29.26 7.47 15.49
N SER A 166 28.30 8.19 16.07
CA SER A 166 28.04 8.13 17.50
C SER A 166 27.30 6.84 17.84
N PHE A 167 27.97 5.91 18.52
CA PHE A 167 27.31 4.76 19.13
C PHE A 167 26.41 5.22 20.26
N GLN A 168 25.11 5.26 20.01
CA GLN A 168 24.10 5.49 21.03
C GLN A 168 23.89 4.18 21.81
N ALA A 169 23.82 4.27 23.14
CA ALA A 169 23.57 3.13 24.02
C ALA A 169 22.26 2.40 23.64
N PRO A 170 22.10 1.10 23.95
CA PRO A 170 20.88 0.37 23.64
C PRO A 170 19.66 1.10 24.21
N LYS A 171 18.75 1.48 23.30
CA LYS A 171 17.50 2.16 23.66
C LYS A 171 16.67 1.24 24.55
N GLN A 172 16.07 1.81 25.58
CA GLN A 172 15.19 1.06 26.48
C GLN A 172 14.01 0.48 25.66
N PRO A 173 13.50 -0.72 26.00
CA PRO A 173 12.59 -1.45 25.11
C PRO A 173 11.31 -0.69 24.74
N TYR A 174 10.84 0.21 25.61
CA TYR A 174 9.68 1.08 25.36
C TYR A 174 9.93 2.21 24.33
N GLU A 175 11.18 2.58 24.06
CA GLU A 175 11.53 3.56 23.00
C GLU A 175 11.53 2.96 21.59
N LEU A 176 11.45 1.63 21.48
CA LEU A 176 11.37 0.90 20.20
C LEU A 176 9.92 0.56 19.81
N ALA A 177 8.93 0.92 20.65
CA ALA A 177 7.53 0.72 20.36
C ALA A 177 7.07 1.60 19.17
N PRO A 178 6.21 1.10 18.26
CA PRO A 178 5.67 1.88 17.13
C PRO A 178 4.89 3.14 17.54
N VAL A 179 4.46 3.21 18.81
CA VAL A 179 3.92 4.40 19.47
C VAL A 179 4.74 4.61 20.74
N PRO A 180 5.39 5.76 20.96
CA PRO A 180 6.12 6.03 22.18
C PRO A 180 5.14 6.10 23.37
N ILE A 181 5.33 5.21 24.33
CA ILE A 181 4.56 5.15 25.58
C ILE A 181 5.42 5.64 26.76
N SER A 182 4.78 6.19 27.79
CA SER A 182 5.48 6.58 29.01
C SER A 182 5.92 5.34 29.81
N GLU A 183 7.01 5.46 30.57
CA GLU A 183 7.54 4.40 31.44
C GLU A 183 6.46 3.85 32.40
N LYS A 184 5.66 4.74 33.02
CA LYS A 184 4.51 4.36 33.84
C LYS A 184 3.51 3.48 33.08
N ARG A 185 3.23 3.81 31.81
CA ARG A 185 2.29 3.04 30.99
C ARG A 185 2.88 1.69 30.56
N TYR A 186 4.21 1.62 30.36
CA TYR A 186 4.91 0.36 30.13
C TYR A 186 4.78 -0.57 31.36
N GLN A 187 5.09 -0.08 32.57
CA GLN A 187 4.97 -0.85 33.83
C GLN A 187 3.52 -1.32 34.09
N GLU A 188 2.52 -0.49 33.80
CA GLU A 188 1.10 -0.88 33.87
C GLU A 188 0.76 -2.04 32.91
N LEU A 189 1.33 -2.05 31.70
CA LEU A 189 1.10 -3.09 30.69
C LEU A 189 1.84 -4.40 31.03
N GLU A 190 3.08 -4.29 31.51
CA GLU A 190 3.89 -5.42 32.00
C GLU A 190 3.16 -6.14 33.14
N THR A 191 2.68 -5.38 34.14
CA THR A 191 1.85 -5.92 35.23
C THR A 191 0.59 -6.63 34.71
N GLN A 192 -0.11 -6.05 33.71
CA GLN A 192 -1.31 -6.68 33.13
C GLN A 192 -1.01 -7.98 32.39
N VAL A 193 0.14 -8.08 31.71
CA VAL A 193 0.57 -9.31 31.04
C VAL A 193 0.88 -10.40 32.07
N ASP A 194 1.62 -10.08 33.13
CA ASP A 194 1.94 -11.02 34.21
C ASP A 194 0.68 -11.52 34.94
N ASP A 195 -0.31 -10.64 35.16
CA ASP A 195 -1.59 -10.98 35.78
C ASP A 195 -2.44 -11.94 34.92
N ILE A 196 -2.36 -11.80 33.58
CA ILE A 196 -3.02 -12.69 32.62
C ILE A 196 -2.29 -14.04 32.55
N LEU A 197 -0.96 -14.04 32.44
CA LEU A 197 -0.15 -15.26 32.42
C LEU A 197 -0.32 -16.06 33.70
N SER A 198 -0.35 -15.40 34.86
CA SER A 198 -0.58 -16.03 36.16
C SER A 198 -1.95 -16.73 36.23
N LYS A 199 -3.01 -16.10 35.71
CA LYS A 199 -4.35 -16.72 35.63
C LYS A 199 -4.37 -17.94 34.72
N ILE A 200 -3.79 -17.84 33.52
CA ILE A 200 -3.69 -18.96 32.58
C ILE A 200 -2.94 -20.15 33.21
N ILE A 201 -1.85 -19.90 33.94
CA ILE A 201 -1.08 -20.94 34.62
C ILE A 201 -1.92 -21.60 35.72
N ILE A 202 -2.61 -20.81 36.56
CA ILE A 202 -3.47 -21.33 37.63
C ILE A 202 -4.62 -22.17 37.07
N ASP A 203 -5.31 -21.68 36.04
CA ASP A 203 -6.42 -22.39 35.39
C ASP A 203 -5.93 -23.70 34.74
N SER A 204 -4.73 -23.70 34.15
CA SER A 204 -4.11 -24.90 33.57
C SER A 204 -3.66 -25.95 34.60
N ALA A 205 -3.52 -25.57 35.86
CA ALA A 205 -3.10 -26.45 36.96
C ALA A 205 -4.28 -27.04 37.76
N GLN A 206 -5.52 -26.70 37.40
CA GLN A 206 -6.75 -27.23 38.04
C GLN A 206 -7.54 -28.21 37.13
N MET A 207 -6.97 -28.60 35.97
CA MET A 207 -7.47 -29.65 35.08
C MET A 207 -6.64 -30.93 35.21
#